data_AF-A0A1I5PHU6-F1
#
_entry.id   AF-A0A1I5PHU6-F1
#
_cell.length_a   1.000
_cell.length_b   1.000
_cell.length_c   1.000
_cell.angle_alpha   90.00
_cell.angle_beta   90.00
_cell.angle_gamma   90.00
#
_symmetry.space_group_name_H-M   'P 1'
#
loop_
_entity.id
_entity.type
_entity.pdbx_description
1 polymer ?
#
loop_
_entity_poly.entity_id
_entity_poly.type
_entity_poly.pdbx_seq_one_letter_code
_entity_poly.pdbx_strand_id
1 'polypeptide(L)'
;MAEACRRLNVTVGAPYRHFADRGALLTAVAVRGCETLATLLSPAAVEQADPVEHLALLARGYVRFAAEYPALFDTLYAKEVFFPGNVELAEAMLPVVEAFVVPARTLEESSPELTLRLVVGVAAVTHGYAAFLRTGSFTGSDDPFRAAADNAAFATRALIAGREELKVEQRAPEMMLAGLSADLWVRTAARVLTGAAR
;
A
#
# COMPACT_ATOMS: atom_id res chain seq x y z
N MET A 1 8.13 -23.93 -2.38
CA MET A 1 7.85 -24.52 -1.04
C MET A 1 9.03 -25.35 -0.53
N ALA A 2 9.48 -26.36 -1.28
CA ALA A 2 10.61 -27.20 -0.87
C ALA A 2 11.88 -26.39 -0.52
N GLU A 3 12.20 -25.35 -1.28
CA GLU A 3 13.32 -24.46 -0.99
C GLU A 3 13.14 -23.66 0.32
N ALA A 4 11.94 -23.14 0.58
CA ALA A 4 11.64 -22.43 1.83
C ALA A 4 11.75 -23.37 3.05
N CYS A 5 11.21 -24.59 2.95
CA CYS A 5 11.30 -25.59 4.00
C CYS A 5 12.75 -26.03 4.25
N ARG A 6 13.55 -26.19 3.19
CA ARG A 6 14.98 -26.51 3.28
C ARG A 6 15.75 -25.43 4.04
N ARG A 7 15.52 -24.15 3.73
CA ARG A 7 16.16 -23.01 4.40
C ARG A 7 15.79 -22.91 5.88
N LEU A 8 14.56 -23.29 6.23
CA LEU A 8 14.07 -23.31 7.60
C LEU A 8 14.37 -24.63 8.34
N ASN A 9 15.06 -25.57 7.68
CA ASN A 9 15.36 -26.91 8.20
C ASN A 9 14.11 -27.67 8.70
N VAL A 10 13.00 -27.56 7.96
CA VAL A 10 11.74 -28.27 8.22
C VAL A 10 11.36 -29.17 7.05
N THR A 11 10.46 -30.12 7.30
CA THR A 11 9.94 -31.00 6.23
C THR A 11 9.09 -30.21 5.25
N VAL A 12 9.06 -30.64 3.98
CA VAL A 12 8.28 -29.97 2.90
C VAL A 12 6.77 -29.90 3.21
N GLY A 13 6.28 -30.79 4.08
CA GLY A 13 4.89 -30.81 4.56
C GLY A 13 4.63 -29.99 5.84
N ALA A 14 5.66 -29.49 6.52
CA ALA A 14 5.51 -28.79 7.79
C ALA A 14 4.59 -27.56 7.71
N PRO A 15 4.62 -26.71 6.66
CA PRO A 15 3.71 -25.57 6.56
C PRO A 15 2.24 -25.99 6.50
N TYR A 16 1.94 -27.10 5.81
CA TYR A 16 0.57 -27.57 5.62
C TYR A 16 -0.09 -28.15 6.88
N ARG A 17 0.65 -28.23 8.00
CA ARG A 17 0.06 -28.49 9.32
C ARG A 17 -0.68 -27.28 9.89
N HIS A 18 -0.33 -26.08 9.43
CA HIS A 18 -0.90 -24.81 9.89
C HIS A 18 -1.73 -24.12 8.82
N PHE A 19 -1.48 -24.42 7.54
CA PHE A 19 -2.14 -23.79 6.41
C PHE A 19 -2.85 -24.84 5.55
N ALA A 20 -4.13 -24.60 5.25
CA ALA A 20 -4.95 -25.51 4.45
C ALA A 20 -4.37 -25.75 3.05
N ASP A 21 -3.83 -24.70 2.43
CA ASP A 21 -3.21 -24.76 1.12
C ASP A 21 -2.11 -23.69 0.95
N ARG A 22 -1.57 -23.58 -0.27
CA ARG A 22 -0.54 -22.58 -0.59
C ARG A 22 -1.09 -21.15 -0.53
N GLY A 23 -2.36 -20.94 -0.90
CA GLY A 23 -3.01 -19.63 -0.82
C GLY A 23 -3.10 -19.14 0.62
N ALA A 24 -3.59 -19.98 1.53
CA ALA A 24 -3.67 -19.68 2.97
C ALA A 24 -2.29 -19.32 3.56
N LEU A 25 -1.25 -20.05 3.20
CA LEU A 25 0.12 -19.72 3.62
C LEU A 25 0.60 -18.36 3.05
N LEU A 26 0.37 -18.10 1.76
CA LEU A 26 0.80 -16.85 1.14
C LEU A 26 0.01 -15.65 1.68
N THR A 27 -1.28 -15.82 1.96
CA THR A 27 -2.10 -14.81 2.64
C THR A 27 -1.51 -14.48 4.01
N ALA A 28 -1.17 -15.49 4.82
CA ALA A 28 -0.53 -15.26 6.12
C ALA A 28 0.80 -14.50 6.01
N VAL A 29 1.63 -14.81 5.00
CA VAL A 29 2.87 -14.07 4.73
C VAL A 29 2.58 -12.63 4.29
N ALA A 30 1.56 -12.42 3.45
CA ALA A 30 1.17 -11.09 2.99
C ALA A 30 0.58 -10.24 4.13
N VAL A 31 -0.17 -10.83 5.07
CA VAL A 31 -0.62 -10.15 6.29
C VAL A 31 0.58 -9.61 7.07
N ARG A 32 1.64 -10.40 7.24
CA ARG A 32 2.91 -9.91 7.83
C ARG A 32 3.55 -8.79 7.00
N GLY A 33 3.43 -8.86 5.68
CA GLY A 33 3.81 -7.79 4.76
C GLY A 33 3.06 -6.49 5.03
N CYS A 34 1.73 -6.55 5.17
CA CYS A 34 0.90 -5.39 5.51
C CYS A 34 1.26 -4.79 6.87
N GLU A 35 1.46 -5.61 7.90
CA GLU A 35 1.87 -5.13 9.24
C GLU A 35 3.24 -4.42 9.20
N THR A 36 4.18 -4.99 8.44
CA THR A 36 5.52 -4.40 8.24
C THR A 36 5.41 -3.07 7.51
N LEU A 37 4.63 -3.03 6.42
CA LEU A 37 4.38 -1.82 5.66
C LEU A 37 3.69 -0.75 6.51
N ALA A 38 2.64 -1.10 7.26
CA ALA A 38 1.94 -0.17 8.15
C ALA A 38 2.87 0.42 9.21
N THR A 39 3.81 -0.37 9.74
CA THR A 39 4.83 0.11 10.68
C THR A 39 5.75 1.15 10.02
N LEU A 40 6.19 0.91 8.78
CA LEU A 40 7.03 1.85 8.02
C LEU A 40 6.28 3.13 7.62
N LEU A 41 4.96 3.07 7.52
CA LEU A 41 4.07 4.20 7.20
C LEU A 41 3.52 4.90 8.46
N SER A 42 3.92 4.48 9.66
CA SER A 42 3.34 4.97 10.90
C SER A 42 3.54 6.48 11.09
N PRO A 43 2.50 7.22 11.54
CA PRO A 43 2.52 8.68 11.74
C PRO A 43 3.58 9.18 12.73
N ALA A 44 4.15 8.32 13.58
CA ALA A 44 5.15 8.70 14.58
C ALA A 44 6.43 9.30 13.97
N ALA A 45 6.66 9.11 12.67
CA ALA A 45 7.77 9.74 11.95
C ALA A 45 7.42 11.13 11.38
N VAL A 46 6.16 11.59 11.50
CA VAL A 46 5.59 12.68 10.68
C VAL A 46 4.74 13.67 11.50
N GLU A 47 4.86 13.68 12.83
CA GLU A 47 4.21 14.73 13.64
C GLU A 47 4.66 16.12 13.16
N GLN A 48 3.70 16.97 12.79
CA GLN A 48 3.85 18.37 12.33
C GLN A 48 4.18 18.61 10.84
N ALA A 49 4.19 17.60 9.97
CA ALA A 49 4.35 17.86 8.54
C ALA A 49 3.06 18.40 7.90
N ASP A 50 3.21 19.35 6.97
CA ASP A 50 2.18 19.72 6.01
C ASP A 50 1.63 18.46 5.29
N PRO A 51 0.31 18.34 5.01
CA PRO A 51 -0.27 17.13 4.44
C PRO A 51 0.35 16.67 3.11
N VAL A 52 0.86 17.61 2.29
CA VAL A 52 1.56 17.28 1.05
C VAL A 52 2.88 16.58 1.35
N GLU A 53 3.66 17.11 2.30
CA GLU A 53 4.91 16.50 2.75
C GLU A 53 4.67 15.16 3.45
N HIS A 54 3.57 15.02 4.19
CA HIS A 54 3.20 13.75 4.80
C HIS A 54 3.01 12.67 3.72
N LEU A 55 2.20 12.92 2.68
CA LEU A 55 2.01 11.98 1.57
C LEU A 55 3.34 11.68 0.83
N ALA A 56 4.21 12.67 0.69
CA ALA A 56 5.53 12.47 0.09
C ALA A 56 6.46 11.60 0.95
N LEU A 57 6.39 11.69 2.28
CA LEU A 57 7.10 10.83 3.22
C LEU A 57 6.58 9.39 3.18
N LEU A 58 5.25 9.21 3.11
CA LEU A 58 4.63 7.88 2.94
C LEU A 58 5.08 7.22 1.63
N ALA A 59 5.21 8.00 0.55
CA ALA A 59 5.72 7.50 -0.72
C ALA A 59 7.15 6.92 -0.57
N ARG A 60 8.02 7.60 0.19
CA ARG A 60 9.37 7.10 0.49
C ARG A 60 9.34 5.85 1.36
N GLY A 61 8.52 5.83 2.41
CA GLY A 61 8.38 4.69 3.32
C GLY A 61 7.91 3.42 2.59
N TYR A 62 7.03 3.58 1.61
CA TYR A 62 6.56 2.48 0.77
C TYR A 62 7.66 1.97 -0.18
N VAL A 63 8.45 2.85 -0.81
CA VAL A 63 9.62 2.43 -1.62
C VAL A 63 10.64 1.72 -0.73
N ARG A 64 10.84 2.19 0.51
CA ARG A 64 11.68 1.55 1.52
C ARG A 64 11.20 0.14 1.86
N PHE A 65 9.90 -0.08 1.98
CA PHE A 65 9.35 -1.43 2.17
C PHE A 65 9.75 -2.38 1.03
N ALA A 66 9.64 -1.94 -0.23
CA ALA A 66 10.05 -2.75 -1.38
C ALA A 66 11.56 -3.02 -1.44
N ALA A 67 12.38 -2.10 -0.92
CA ALA A 67 13.83 -2.24 -0.87
C ALA A 67 14.29 -3.18 0.25
N GLU A 68 13.80 -2.98 1.47
CA GLU A 68 14.23 -3.72 2.66
C GLU A 68 13.56 -5.09 2.78
N TYR A 69 12.32 -5.23 2.28
CA TYR A 69 11.50 -6.43 2.42
C TYR A 69 10.98 -6.96 1.07
N PRO A 70 11.87 -7.26 0.10
CA PRO A 70 11.47 -7.58 -1.26
C PRO A 70 10.56 -8.81 -1.38
N ALA A 71 10.82 -9.85 -0.57
CA ALA A 71 9.99 -11.06 -0.58
C ALA A 71 8.58 -10.82 -0.02
N LEU A 72 8.44 -9.92 0.96
CA LEU A 72 7.13 -9.53 1.49
C LEU A 72 6.38 -8.67 0.48
N PHE A 73 7.07 -7.74 -0.18
CA PHE A 73 6.51 -6.93 -1.27
C PHE A 73 5.99 -7.82 -2.42
N ASP A 74 6.82 -8.71 -2.93
CA ASP A 74 6.46 -9.59 -4.05
C ASP A 74 5.29 -10.53 -3.67
N THR A 75 5.25 -11.01 -2.42
CA THR A 75 4.16 -11.88 -1.93
C THR A 75 2.86 -11.12 -1.74
N LEU A 76 2.92 -9.89 -1.20
CA LEU A 76 1.76 -9.05 -0.94
C LEU A 76 0.97 -8.76 -2.22
N TYR A 77 1.66 -8.59 -3.35
CA TYR A 77 1.07 -8.26 -4.64
C TYR A 77 0.97 -9.46 -5.60
N ALA A 78 1.18 -10.69 -5.10
CA ALA A 78 0.97 -11.90 -5.88
C ALA A 78 -0.52 -12.11 -6.19
N LYS A 79 -0.85 -12.61 -7.39
CA LYS A 79 -2.25 -12.79 -7.84
C LYS A 79 -3.03 -13.77 -6.96
N GLU A 80 -2.35 -14.75 -6.37
CA GLU A 80 -2.94 -15.74 -5.46
C GLU A 80 -3.35 -15.15 -4.11
N VAL A 81 -2.94 -13.93 -3.82
CA VAL A 81 -3.22 -13.24 -2.55
C VAL A 81 -4.04 -11.98 -2.79
N PHE A 82 -3.60 -11.14 -3.73
CA PHE A 82 -4.17 -9.83 -4.03
C PHE A 82 -5.34 -9.93 -5.00
N PHE A 83 -6.47 -10.46 -4.53
CA PHE A 83 -7.70 -10.64 -5.32
C PHE A 83 -8.97 -10.30 -4.52
N PRO A 84 -10.08 -9.96 -5.20
CA PRO A 84 -11.38 -9.76 -4.54
C PRO A 84 -11.85 -10.99 -3.76
N GLY A 85 -12.08 -10.82 -2.45
CA GLY A 85 -12.60 -11.87 -1.58
C GLY A 85 -11.58 -12.45 -0.58
N ASN A 86 -10.31 -12.03 -0.63
CA ASN A 86 -9.35 -12.35 0.42
C ASN A 86 -9.55 -11.42 1.64
N VAL A 87 -10.46 -11.80 2.54
CA VAL A 87 -10.87 -10.98 3.69
C VAL A 87 -9.71 -10.73 4.67
N GLU A 88 -8.87 -11.73 4.94
CA GLU A 88 -7.72 -11.61 5.84
C GLU A 88 -6.73 -10.54 5.34
N LEU A 89 -6.46 -10.54 4.03
CA LEU A 89 -5.62 -9.53 3.42
C LEU A 89 -6.26 -8.14 3.49
N ALA A 90 -7.57 -8.06 3.21
CA ALA A 90 -8.32 -6.81 3.22
C ALA A 90 -8.26 -6.13 4.60
N GLU A 91 -8.45 -6.90 5.67
CA GLU A 91 -8.35 -6.43 7.05
C GLU A 91 -6.94 -5.96 7.39
N ALA A 92 -5.91 -6.72 6.99
CA ALA A 92 -4.53 -6.35 7.25
C ALA A 92 -4.09 -5.08 6.48
N MET A 93 -4.71 -4.78 5.35
CA MET A 93 -4.40 -3.59 4.54
C MET A 93 -5.02 -2.29 5.10
N LEU A 94 -5.99 -2.38 6.01
CA LEU A 94 -6.70 -1.21 6.53
C LEU A 94 -5.76 -0.12 7.10
N PRO A 95 -4.77 -0.43 7.97
CA PRO A 95 -3.88 0.60 8.51
C PRO A 95 -2.96 1.23 7.47
N VAL A 96 -2.58 0.46 6.44
CA VAL A 96 -1.79 0.98 5.30
C VAL A 96 -2.60 2.03 4.56
N VAL A 97 -3.88 1.77 4.31
CA VAL A 97 -4.73 2.72 3.59
C VAL A 97 -5.07 3.92 4.44
N GLU A 98 -5.35 3.72 5.72
CA GLU A 98 -5.58 4.80 6.67
C GLU A 98 -4.42 5.82 6.65
N ALA A 99 -3.18 5.34 6.60
CA ALA A 99 -2.00 6.20 6.52
C ALA A 99 -2.05 7.17 5.32
N PHE A 100 -2.55 6.75 4.15
CA PHE A 100 -2.71 7.64 2.99
C PHE A 100 -3.99 8.49 3.05
N VAL A 101 -5.09 7.92 3.53
CA VAL A 101 -6.40 8.60 3.55
C VAL A 101 -6.38 9.81 4.48
N VAL A 102 -5.78 9.70 5.67
CA VAL A 102 -5.78 10.77 6.68
C VAL A 102 -5.19 12.09 6.14
N PRO A 103 -3.96 12.16 5.62
CA PRO A 103 -3.43 13.39 5.04
C PRO A 103 -4.11 13.79 3.72
N ALA A 104 -4.59 12.85 2.91
CA ALA A 104 -5.33 13.19 1.69
C ALA A 104 -6.65 13.93 2.00
N ARG A 105 -7.33 13.57 3.09
CA ARG A 105 -8.55 14.24 3.53
C ARG A 105 -8.33 15.69 3.94
N THR A 106 -7.21 16.01 4.57
CA THR A 106 -6.89 17.41 4.93
C THR A 106 -6.67 18.29 3.70
N LEU A 107 -6.38 17.70 2.53
CA LEU A 107 -6.25 18.41 1.26
C LEU A 107 -7.59 18.56 0.52
N GLU A 108 -8.51 17.62 0.72
CA GLU A 108 -9.80 17.51 0.00
C GLU A 108 -10.99 17.37 0.99
N GLU A 109 -10.99 18.18 2.05
CA GLU A 109 -11.88 18.02 3.21
C GLU A 109 -13.37 17.93 2.86
N SER A 110 -13.77 18.60 1.77
CA SER A 110 -15.16 18.70 1.33
C SER A 110 -15.60 17.62 0.34
N SER A 111 -14.71 16.73 -0.13
CA SER A 111 -15.06 15.68 -1.10
C SER A 111 -14.39 14.33 -0.81
N PRO A 112 -15.17 13.34 -0.32
CA PRO A 112 -14.73 11.95 -0.21
C PRO A 112 -14.29 11.34 -1.55
N GLU A 113 -14.94 11.71 -2.65
CA GLU A 113 -14.62 11.22 -3.98
C GLU A 113 -13.25 11.70 -4.45
N LEU A 114 -12.95 12.99 -4.26
CA LEU A 114 -11.64 13.56 -4.58
C LEU A 114 -10.55 13.00 -3.67
N THR A 115 -10.84 12.85 -2.38
CA THR A 115 -9.95 12.15 -1.45
C THR A 115 -9.58 10.77 -1.98
N LEU A 116 -10.57 9.97 -2.41
CA LEU A 116 -10.33 8.62 -2.92
C LEU A 116 -9.51 8.65 -4.22
N ARG A 117 -9.82 9.54 -5.17
CA ARG A 117 -9.04 9.69 -6.41
C ARG A 117 -7.59 10.05 -6.12
N LEU A 118 -7.36 10.97 -5.19
CA LEU A 118 -6.03 11.37 -4.79
C LEU A 118 -5.26 10.22 -4.14
N VAL A 119 -5.87 9.51 -3.18
CA VAL A 119 -5.26 8.34 -2.52
C VAL A 119 -4.89 7.26 -3.53
N VAL A 120 -5.79 6.93 -4.46
CA VAL A 120 -5.52 5.94 -5.50
C VAL A 120 -4.38 6.39 -6.41
N GLY A 121 -4.35 7.66 -6.81
CA GLY A 121 -3.27 8.22 -7.62
C GLY A 121 -1.92 8.18 -6.90
N VAL A 122 -1.86 8.60 -5.63
CA VAL A 122 -0.63 8.57 -4.82
C VAL A 122 -0.16 7.14 -4.60
N ALA A 123 -1.07 6.21 -4.30
CA ALA A 123 -0.76 4.79 -4.16
C ALA A 123 -0.21 4.21 -5.47
N ALA A 124 -0.80 4.54 -6.61
CA ALA A 124 -0.33 4.08 -7.92
C ALA A 124 1.06 4.61 -8.26
N VAL A 125 1.31 5.91 -8.06
CA VAL A 125 2.64 6.53 -8.24
C VAL A 125 3.67 5.81 -7.38
N THR A 126 3.38 5.69 -6.09
CA THR A 126 4.28 5.11 -5.11
C THR A 126 4.58 3.63 -5.42
N HIS A 127 3.54 2.85 -5.74
CA HIS A 127 3.68 1.45 -6.13
C HIS A 127 4.49 1.30 -7.41
N GLY A 128 4.29 2.17 -8.40
CA GLY A 128 5.05 2.17 -9.65
C GLY A 128 6.55 2.35 -9.43
N TYR A 129 6.95 3.32 -8.62
CA TYR A 129 8.36 3.54 -8.26
C TYR A 129 8.96 2.37 -7.48
N ALA A 130 8.21 1.80 -6.54
CA ALA A 130 8.61 0.60 -5.81
C ALA A 130 8.82 -0.60 -6.76
N ALA A 131 7.88 -0.84 -7.68
CA ALA A 131 7.98 -1.91 -8.66
C ALA A 131 9.16 -1.71 -9.63
N PHE A 132 9.40 -0.47 -10.10
CA PHE A 132 10.56 -0.15 -10.92
C PHE A 132 11.90 -0.38 -10.21
N LEU A 133 11.96 -0.07 -8.90
CA LEU A 133 13.12 -0.43 -8.09
C LEU A 133 13.32 -1.95 -8.05
N ARG A 134 12.24 -2.72 -7.83
CA ARG A 134 12.29 -4.19 -7.81
C ARG A 134 12.77 -4.79 -9.13
N THR A 135 12.44 -4.16 -10.26
CA THR A 135 12.88 -4.60 -11.60
C THR A 135 14.25 -4.07 -12.02
N GLY A 136 14.92 -3.28 -11.17
CA GLY A 136 16.25 -2.73 -11.47
C GLY A 136 16.23 -1.61 -12.52
N SER A 137 15.11 -0.91 -12.68
CA SER A 137 14.93 0.10 -13.75
C SER A 137 15.73 1.39 -13.55
N PHE A 138 16.28 1.63 -12.36
CA PHE A 138 17.10 2.81 -12.03
C PHE A 138 18.58 2.59 -12.39
N THR A 139 18.84 2.14 -13.62
CA THR A 139 20.21 1.88 -14.11
C THR A 139 21.02 3.18 -14.22
N GLY A 140 22.29 3.15 -13.82
CA GLY A 140 23.18 4.31 -13.88
C GLY A 140 23.08 5.26 -12.68
N SER A 141 22.22 4.97 -11.70
CA SER A 141 22.25 5.63 -10.40
C SER A 141 23.24 4.93 -9.47
N ASP A 142 24.07 5.71 -8.77
CA ASP A 142 24.93 5.20 -7.69
C ASP A 142 24.13 4.79 -6.44
N ASP A 143 22.88 5.27 -6.33
CA ASP A 143 21.93 4.89 -5.27
C ASP A 143 20.51 4.74 -5.85
N PRO A 144 20.22 3.58 -6.47
CA PRO A 144 18.90 3.28 -7.06
C PRO A 144 17.74 3.39 -6.06
N PHE A 145 17.97 3.06 -4.80
CA PHE A 145 16.95 3.17 -3.75
C PHE A 145 16.58 4.62 -3.50
N ARG A 146 17.57 5.49 -3.27
CA ARG A 146 17.34 6.92 -3.08
C ARG A 146 16.71 7.55 -4.31
N ALA A 147 17.17 7.20 -5.50
CA ALA A 147 16.58 7.68 -6.75
C ALA A 147 15.08 7.32 -6.84
N ALA A 148 14.71 6.07 -6.56
CA ALA A 148 13.31 5.65 -6.56
C ALA A 148 12.48 6.38 -5.49
N ALA A 149 13.00 6.51 -4.27
CA ALA A 149 12.30 7.15 -3.16
C ALA A 149 12.12 8.67 -3.38
N ASP A 150 13.15 9.35 -3.88
CA ASP A 150 13.11 10.78 -4.22
C ASP A 150 12.09 11.03 -5.35
N ASN A 151 12.13 10.24 -6.43
CA ASN A 151 11.19 10.39 -7.53
C ASN A 151 9.74 10.07 -7.14
N ALA A 152 9.51 9.07 -6.29
CA ALA A 152 8.18 8.81 -5.73
C ALA A 152 7.66 10.03 -4.95
N ALA A 153 8.49 10.64 -4.11
CA ALA A 153 8.14 11.84 -3.37
C ALA A 153 7.88 13.05 -4.30
N PHE A 154 8.71 13.26 -5.33
CA PHE A 154 8.50 14.35 -6.30
C PHE A 154 7.22 14.17 -7.10
N ALA A 155 6.96 12.96 -7.60
CA ALA A 155 5.76 12.65 -8.35
C ALA A 155 4.49 12.78 -7.49
N THR A 156 4.54 12.38 -6.22
CA THR A 156 3.43 12.60 -5.27
C THR A 156 3.12 14.08 -5.09
N ARG A 157 4.13 14.93 -4.89
CA ARG A 157 3.93 16.40 -4.82
C ARG A 157 3.34 16.96 -6.12
N ALA A 158 3.85 16.53 -7.27
CA ALA A 158 3.35 16.96 -8.57
C ALA A 158 1.88 16.57 -8.79
N LEU A 159 1.50 15.34 -8.42
CA LEU A 159 0.12 14.87 -8.47
C LEU A 159 -0.80 15.69 -7.57
N ILE A 160 -0.36 15.98 -6.34
CA ILE A 160 -1.13 16.81 -5.39
C ILE A 160 -1.26 18.25 -5.90
N ALA A 161 -0.21 18.82 -6.50
CA ALA A 161 -0.27 20.15 -7.10
C ALA A 161 -1.29 20.22 -8.27
N GLY A 162 -1.41 19.14 -9.06
CA GLY A 162 -2.36 19.01 -10.15
C GLY A 162 -3.73 18.43 -9.77
N ARG A 163 -4.04 18.26 -8.48
CA ARG A 163 -5.24 17.53 -8.02
C ARG A 163 -6.58 18.13 -8.46
N GLU A 164 -6.60 19.40 -8.85
CA GLU A 164 -7.78 20.06 -9.45
C GLU A 164 -8.27 19.33 -10.72
N GLU A 165 -7.37 18.72 -11.48
CA GLU A 165 -7.70 17.90 -12.66
C GLU A 165 -8.46 16.61 -12.29
N LEU A 166 -8.44 16.21 -11.01
CA LEU A 166 -9.22 15.07 -10.53
C LEU A 166 -10.71 15.40 -10.37
N LYS A 167 -11.13 16.67 -10.52
CA LYS A 167 -12.52 17.15 -10.35
C LYS A 167 -13.46 16.86 -11.53
N VAL A 168 -13.25 15.76 -12.24
CA VAL A 168 -14.10 15.38 -13.39
C VAL A 168 -15.53 15.04 -12.91
N GLU A 169 -16.53 15.64 -13.57
CA GLU A 169 -18.00 15.50 -13.35
C GLU A 169 -18.53 14.06 -13.44
N GLN A 170 -17.76 13.12 -14.00
CA GLN A 170 -18.15 11.73 -14.07
C GLN A 170 -17.97 11.06 -12.70
N ARG A 171 -18.99 10.34 -12.23
CA ARG A 171 -18.89 9.47 -11.06
C ARG A 171 -17.66 8.57 -11.21
N ALA A 172 -16.83 8.45 -10.16
CA ALA A 172 -15.76 7.46 -10.19
C ALA A 172 -16.38 6.09 -10.52
N PRO A 173 -15.83 5.32 -11.48
CA PRO A 173 -16.35 3.98 -11.77
C PRO A 173 -16.35 3.15 -10.48
N GLU A 174 -17.25 2.16 -10.38
CA GLU A 174 -17.21 1.15 -9.32
C GLU A 174 -15.88 0.39 -9.41
N MET A 175 -14.84 0.97 -8.82
CA MET A 175 -13.47 0.53 -8.93
C MET A 175 -13.14 -0.35 -7.75
N MET A 176 -12.54 -1.50 -8.01
CA MET A 176 -12.03 -2.39 -6.97
C MET A 176 -10.53 -2.11 -6.80
N LEU A 177 -10.11 -1.62 -5.63
CA LEU A 177 -8.68 -1.54 -5.27
C LEU A 177 -8.38 -2.66 -4.28
N ALA A 178 -7.32 -3.44 -4.49
CA ALA A 178 -6.97 -4.58 -3.63
C ALA A 178 -8.10 -5.59 -3.38
N GLY A 179 -9.03 -5.75 -4.33
CA GLY A 179 -10.15 -6.66 -4.16
C GLY A 179 -11.30 -6.13 -3.29
N LEU A 180 -11.26 -4.86 -2.88
CA LEU A 180 -12.31 -4.17 -2.15
C LEU A 180 -12.95 -3.12 -3.05
N SER A 181 -14.28 -3.01 -3.01
CA SER A 181 -14.99 -2.00 -3.79
C SER A 181 -14.67 -0.59 -3.30
N ALA A 182 -14.74 0.39 -4.20
CA ALA A 182 -14.66 1.80 -3.86
C ALA A 182 -15.61 2.15 -2.69
N ASP A 183 -16.80 1.55 -2.63
CA ASP A 183 -17.72 1.70 -1.50
C ASP A 183 -17.18 1.11 -0.20
N LEU A 184 -16.48 -0.02 -0.24
CA LEU A 184 -15.84 -0.58 0.95
C LEU A 184 -14.66 0.28 1.38
N TRP A 185 -13.92 0.89 0.46
CA TRP A 185 -12.91 1.91 0.75
C TRP A 185 -13.49 3.16 1.41
N VAL A 186 -14.59 3.67 0.86
CA VAL A 186 -15.32 4.82 1.41
C VAL A 186 -15.91 4.49 2.78
N ARG A 187 -16.44 3.28 2.98
CA ARG A 187 -16.97 2.82 4.29
C ARG A 187 -15.87 2.59 5.32
N THR A 188 -14.72 2.05 4.92
CA THR A 188 -13.53 1.92 5.78
C THR A 188 -13.06 3.29 6.22
N ALA A 189 -12.90 4.23 5.27
CA ALA A 189 -12.60 5.60 5.60
C ALA A 189 -13.68 6.18 6.53
N ALA A 190 -14.97 6.04 6.22
CA ALA A 190 -16.08 6.52 7.06
C ALA A 190 -16.10 5.93 8.48
N ARG A 191 -15.73 4.66 8.65
CA ARG A 191 -15.60 4.01 9.97
C ARG A 191 -14.45 4.57 10.79
N VAL A 192 -13.30 4.77 10.16
CA VAL A 192 -12.15 5.46 10.77
C VAL A 192 -12.54 6.89 11.19
N LEU A 193 -13.39 7.56 10.39
CA LEU A 193 -13.80 8.95 10.60
C LEU A 193 -14.88 9.19 11.64
N THR A 194 -15.70 8.18 11.92
CA THR A 194 -16.83 8.30 12.86
C THR A 194 -16.49 7.80 14.26
N GLY A 195 -15.27 7.29 14.48
CA GLY A 195 -14.87 6.72 15.76
C GLY A 195 -15.72 5.52 16.20
N ALA A 196 -16.44 4.90 15.26
CA ALA A 196 -17.28 3.74 15.52
C ALA A 196 -16.40 2.49 15.68
N ALA A 197 -15.70 2.42 16.81
CA ALA A 197 -15.10 1.19 17.31
C ALA A 197 -16.17 0.41 18.10
N ARG A 198 -16.47 -0.79 17.58
CA ARG A 198 -17.35 -1.87 18.07
C ARG A 198 -18.81 -1.79 17.67
#